data_AF-A0A6P1J6N4-F1
#
_entry.id   AF-A0A6P1J6N4-F1
#
_cell.length_a   1.000
_cell.length_b   1.000
_cell.length_c   1.000
_cell.angle_alpha   90.00
_cell.angle_beta   90.00
_cell.angle_gamma   90.00
#
_symmetry.space_group_name_H-M   'P 1'
#
loop_
_entity.id
_entity.type
_entity.pdbx_description
1 polymer ?
#
loop_
_entity_poly.entity_id
_entity_poly.type
_entity_poly.pdbx_seq_one_letter_code
_entity_poly.pdbx_strand_id
1 'polypeptide(L)'
;MSDLTPPGDDLYSEHRVIDGKPFSWYHRMSKNVVYGMIAASAMTAFAGMIFWNEAPWVCLSFGAVAAILYAVHAWYLHPRMGEVSKREREAGYTTSPVAIPGYPEVDHASKRIIRCIGEPTLDISERVEREAEVLRLSALDRD
;
A
#
# COMPACT_ATOMS: atom_id res chain seq x y z
N MET A 1 19.04 10.06 -26.29
CA MET A 1 19.33 10.08 -24.84
C MET A 1 18.28 10.99 -24.23
N SER A 2 17.29 10.43 -23.54
CA SER A 2 16.31 11.21 -22.80
C SER A 2 17.01 11.84 -21.61
N ASP A 3 16.92 13.16 -21.48
CA ASP A 3 17.35 13.90 -20.30
C ASP A 3 16.78 13.21 -19.05
N LEU A 4 17.67 12.60 -18.28
CA LEU A 4 17.41 12.08 -16.93
C LEU A 4 17.65 13.20 -15.91
N THR A 5 17.18 14.41 -16.21
CA THR A 5 17.02 15.40 -15.15
C THR A 5 15.92 14.83 -14.25
N PRO A 6 16.19 14.52 -12.96
CA PRO A 6 15.11 14.17 -12.06
C PRO A 6 14.06 15.29 -12.17
N PRO A 7 12.76 14.97 -12.30
CA PRO A 7 11.71 15.99 -12.25
C PRO A 7 11.99 16.84 -11.02
N GLY A 8 12.02 18.16 -11.18
CA GLY A 8 12.48 19.05 -10.11
C GLY A 8 11.84 18.65 -8.79
N ASP A 9 12.66 18.52 -7.74
CA ASP A 9 12.22 18.27 -6.36
C ASP A 9 11.48 19.50 -5.79
N ASP A 10 10.82 20.27 -6.65
CA ASP A 10 10.07 21.45 -6.31
C ASP A 10 8.69 21.01 -5.85
N LEU A 11 8.30 21.56 -4.71
CA LEU A 11 6.99 21.34 -4.12
C LEU A 11 5.90 21.68 -5.15
N TYR A 12 4.89 20.81 -5.28
CA TYR A 12 3.75 20.93 -6.21
C TYR A 12 4.04 20.78 -7.70
N SER A 13 5.26 20.43 -8.07
CA SER A 13 5.59 20.03 -9.44
C SER A 13 4.83 18.77 -9.83
N GLU A 14 4.42 18.70 -11.11
CA GLU A 14 3.77 17.52 -11.67
C GLU A 14 4.79 16.40 -11.84
N HIS A 15 4.44 15.22 -11.36
CA HIS A 15 5.29 14.05 -11.41
C HIS A 15 4.59 12.91 -12.14
N ARG A 16 5.32 12.16 -12.96
CA ARG A 16 4.78 10.95 -13.59
C ARG A 16 4.58 9.88 -12.54
N VAL A 17 3.38 9.82 -11.96
CA VAL A 17 2.98 8.75 -11.03
C VAL A 17 2.74 7.45 -11.81
N ILE A 18 3.19 6.33 -11.25
CA ILE A 18 2.87 5.01 -11.76
C ILE A 18 1.37 4.77 -11.58
N ASP A 19 0.65 4.62 -12.69
CA ASP A 19 -0.74 4.23 -12.68
C ASP A 19 -0.88 2.78 -12.15
N GLY A 20 -1.34 2.66 -10.92
CA GLY A 20 -1.49 1.39 -10.20
C GLY A 20 -2.01 1.59 -8.78
N LYS A 21 -2.42 0.50 -8.12
CA LYS A 21 -2.75 0.56 -6.68
C LYS A 21 -1.47 0.84 -5.88
N PRO A 22 -1.48 1.77 -4.91
CA PRO A 22 -0.29 2.12 -4.12
C PRO A 22 0.19 0.94 -3.29
N PHE A 23 1.47 0.96 -2.93
CA PHE A 23 2.06 -0.02 -2.01
C PHE A 23 1.26 -0.16 -0.71
N SER A 24 0.77 0.95 -0.15
CA SER A 24 -0.04 0.96 1.09
C SER A 24 -1.31 0.13 1.02
N TRP A 25 -1.95 0.05 -0.15
CA TRP A 25 -3.17 -0.72 -0.34
C TRP A 25 -2.85 -2.21 -0.23
N TYR A 26 -1.81 -2.66 -0.94
CA TYR A 26 -1.35 -4.04 -0.87
C TYR A 26 -0.87 -4.39 0.53
N HIS A 27 -0.15 -3.49 1.21
CA HIS A 27 0.31 -3.67 2.59
C HIS A 27 -0.86 -3.81 3.58
N ARG A 28 -1.88 -2.96 3.49
CA ARG A 28 -3.09 -3.03 4.33
C ARG A 28 -3.85 -4.33 4.09
N MET A 29 -4.02 -4.72 2.82
CA MET A 29 -4.63 -6.01 2.47
C MET A 29 -3.81 -7.18 3.01
N SER A 30 -2.48 -7.14 2.90
CA SER A 30 -1.58 -8.16 3.44
C SER A 30 -1.78 -8.34 4.93
N LYS A 31 -1.80 -7.24 5.70
CA LYS A 31 -2.05 -7.29 7.16
C LYS A 31 -3.39 -7.93 7.50
N ASN A 32 -4.46 -7.54 6.83
CA ASN A 32 -5.79 -8.11 7.06
C ASN A 32 -5.84 -9.61 6.74
N VAL A 33 -5.19 -10.03 5.65
CA VAL A 33 -5.11 -11.45 5.26
C VAL A 33 -4.29 -12.24 6.28
N VAL A 34 -3.17 -11.71 6.77
CA VAL A 34 -2.36 -12.34 7.82
C VAL A 34 -3.15 -12.49 9.12
N TYR A 35 -3.87 -11.45 9.56
CA TYR A 35 -4.74 -11.56 10.73
C TYR A 35 -5.86 -12.59 10.54
N GLY A 36 -6.49 -12.61 9.36
CA GLY A 36 -7.49 -13.62 9.01
C GLY A 36 -6.92 -15.04 9.04
N MET A 37 -5.69 -15.23 8.55
CA MET A 37 -5.01 -16.53 8.56
C MET A 37 -4.70 -16.99 9.99
N ILE A 38 -4.23 -16.10 10.85
CA ILE A 38 -3.99 -16.40 12.27
C ILE A 38 -5.30 -16.79 12.95
N ALA A 39 -6.37 -16.01 12.74
CA ALA A 39 -7.69 -16.29 13.32
C ALA A 39 -8.24 -17.64 12.84
N ALA A 40 -8.19 -17.92 11.53
CA ALA A 40 -8.63 -19.19 10.97
C ALA A 40 -7.81 -20.38 11.50
N SER A 41 -6.49 -20.20 11.67
CA SER A 41 -5.62 -21.23 12.27
C SER A 41 -5.98 -21.51 13.72
N ALA A 42 -6.26 -20.48 14.51
CA ALA A 42 -6.71 -20.63 15.89
C ALA A 42 -8.07 -21.34 15.98
N MET A 43 -9.02 -20.99 15.10
CA MET A 43 -10.32 -21.67 15.01
C MET A 43 -10.17 -23.13 14.58
N THR A 44 -9.25 -23.43 13.67
CA THR A 44 -8.92 -24.81 13.26
C THR A 44 -8.44 -25.63 14.45
N ALA A 45 -7.48 -25.10 15.23
CA ALA A 45 -6.97 -25.78 16.41
C ALA A 45 -8.07 -26.01 17.47
N PHE A 46 -8.88 -24.98 17.74
CA PHE A 46 -9.99 -25.08 18.70
C PHE A 46 -11.06 -26.08 18.25
N ALA A 47 -11.45 -26.05 16.97
CA ALA A 47 -12.40 -27.00 16.42
C ALA A 47 -11.85 -28.44 16.42
N GLY A 48 -10.54 -28.60 16.18
CA GLY A 48 -9.85 -29.89 16.30
C GLY A 48 -9.79 -30.43 17.72
N MET A 49 -9.78 -29.57 18.75
CA MET A 49 -9.85 -30.05 20.14
C MET A 49 -11.24 -30.55 20.53
N ILE A 50 -12.30 -29.91 20.01
CA ILE A 50 -13.68 -30.16 20.46
C ILE A 50 -14.39 -31.18 19.57
N PHE A 51 -14.27 -31.05 18.26
CA PHE A 51 -15.15 -31.72 17.30
C PHE A 51 -14.45 -32.79 16.45
N TRP A 52 -13.21 -33.18 16.78
CA TRP A 52 -12.45 -34.10 15.94
C TRP A 52 -13.14 -35.44 15.68
N ASN A 53 -13.76 -36.00 16.72
CA ASN A 53 -14.40 -37.32 16.62
C ASN A 53 -15.84 -37.25 16.06
N GLU A 54 -16.54 -36.14 16.27
CA GLU A 54 -17.97 -36.00 15.93
C GLU A 54 -18.20 -35.27 14.61
N ALA A 55 -17.40 -34.24 14.31
CA ALA A 55 -17.54 -33.39 13.13
C ALA A 55 -16.18 -32.89 12.63
N PRO A 56 -15.29 -33.78 12.15
CA PRO A 56 -13.95 -33.41 11.69
C PRO A 56 -13.96 -32.42 10.52
N TRP A 57 -15.04 -32.42 9.72
CA TRP A 57 -15.23 -31.47 8.62
C TRP A 57 -15.26 -30.01 9.08
N VAL A 58 -15.66 -29.72 10.33
CA VAL A 58 -15.63 -28.36 10.90
C VAL A 58 -14.18 -27.87 11.00
N CYS A 59 -13.30 -28.69 11.58
CA CYS A 59 -11.86 -28.40 11.65
C CYS A 59 -11.25 -28.23 10.26
N LEU A 60 -11.54 -29.15 9.33
CA LEU A 60 -11.05 -29.09 7.96
C LEU A 60 -11.51 -27.82 7.22
N SER A 61 -12.73 -27.33 7.49
CA SER A 61 -13.25 -26.12 6.86
C SER A 61 -12.46 -24.86 7.26
N PHE A 62 -12.14 -24.69 8.54
CA PHE A 62 -11.29 -23.57 8.99
C PHE A 62 -9.85 -23.72 8.48
N GLY A 63 -9.32 -24.94 8.44
CA GLY A 63 -8.00 -25.22 7.88
C GLY A 63 -7.92 -24.87 6.38
N ALA A 64 -8.97 -25.21 5.63
CA ALA A 64 -9.08 -24.84 4.21
C ALA A 64 -9.14 -23.32 4.02
N VAL A 65 -9.88 -22.59 4.85
CA VAL A 65 -9.91 -21.11 4.84
C VAL A 65 -8.51 -20.53 5.11
N ALA A 66 -7.80 -21.03 6.12
CA ALA A 66 -6.43 -20.59 6.42
C ALA A 66 -5.48 -20.84 5.23
N ALA A 67 -5.58 -22.00 4.57
CA ALA A 67 -4.78 -22.34 3.40
C ALA A 67 -5.08 -21.43 2.19
N ILE A 68 -6.35 -21.08 1.95
CA ILE A 68 -6.75 -20.14 0.90
C ILE A 68 -6.18 -18.75 1.18
N LEU A 69 -6.30 -18.26 2.42
CA LEU A 69 -5.74 -16.97 2.80
C LEU A 69 -4.22 -16.94 2.64
N TYR A 70 -3.53 -18.03 2.99
CA TYR A 70 -2.10 -18.18 2.74
C TYR A 70 -1.77 -18.12 1.25
N ALA A 71 -2.51 -18.84 0.40
CA ALA A 71 -2.29 -18.82 -1.06
C ALA A 71 -2.49 -17.42 -1.65
N VAL A 72 -3.54 -16.71 -1.24
CA VAL A 72 -3.79 -15.31 -1.64
C VAL A 72 -2.63 -14.41 -1.18
N HIS A 73 -2.15 -14.58 0.04
CA HIS A 73 -1.02 -13.81 0.54
C HIS A 73 0.26 -14.08 -0.24
N ALA A 74 0.63 -15.35 -0.38
CA ALA A 74 1.91 -15.77 -0.95
C ALA A 74 2.00 -15.55 -2.46
N TRP A 75 0.92 -15.82 -3.21
CA TRP A 75 0.96 -15.79 -4.68
C TRP A 75 0.43 -14.51 -5.29
N TYR A 76 -0.44 -13.78 -4.59
CA TYR A 76 -1.01 -12.55 -5.12
C TYR A 76 -0.47 -11.30 -4.42
N LEU A 77 -0.59 -11.20 -3.10
CA LEU A 77 -0.23 -9.97 -2.39
C LEU A 77 1.28 -9.75 -2.28
N HIS A 78 2.03 -10.78 -1.89
CA HIS A 78 3.47 -10.65 -1.64
C HIS A 78 4.30 -10.27 -2.89
N PRO A 79 4.13 -10.92 -4.06
CA PRO A 79 4.86 -10.54 -5.26
C PRO A 79 4.46 -9.15 -5.77
N ARG A 80 3.17 -8.81 -5.71
CA ARG A 80 2.66 -7.49 -6.13
C ARG A 80 3.17 -6.36 -5.25
N MET A 81 3.31 -6.57 -3.94
CA MET A 81 3.96 -5.59 -3.05
C MET A 81 5.40 -5.33 -3.47
N GLY A 82 6.16 -6.39 -3.79
CA GLY A 82 7.54 -6.27 -4.25
C GLY A 82 7.64 -5.50 -5.58
N GLU A 83 6.80 -5.82 -6.56
CA GLU A 83 6.76 -5.13 -7.84
C GLU A 83 6.40 -3.64 -7.69
N VAL A 84 5.37 -3.32 -6.91
CA VAL A 84 4.94 -1.93 -6.70
C VAL A 84 5.98 -1.15 -5.92
N SER A 85 6.55 -1.72 -4.85
CA SER A 85 7.63 -1.08 -4.09
C SER A 85 8.86 -0.84 -4.95
N LYS A 86 9.23 -1.80 -5.81
CA LYS A 86 10.36 -1.63 -6.73
C LYS A 86 10.10 -0.52 -7.74
N ARG A 87 8.89 -0.45 -8.31
CA ARG A 87 8.52 0.60 -9.26
C ARG A 87 8.50 1.98 -8.59
N GLU A 88 7.90 2.11 -7.41
CA GLU A 88 7.93 3.36 -6.62
C GLU A 88 9.38 3.79 -6.35
N ARG A 89 10.26 2.84 -6.00
CA ARG A 89 11.68 3.10 -5.79
C ARG A 89 12.42 3.51 -7.05
N GLU A 90 12.19 2.83 -8.17
CA GLU A 90 12.79 3.15 -9.48
C GLU A 90 12.33 4.52 -9.99
N ALA A 91 11.13 4.93 -9.63
CA ALA A 91 10.57 6.22 -10.02
C ALA A 91 11.04 7.38 -9.11
N GLY A 92 11.66 7.08 -7.97
CA GLY A 92 12.26 8.09 -7.10
C GLY A 92 11.27 8.86 -6.24
N TYR A 93 10.03 8.39 -6.06
CA TYR A 93 9.00 9.00 -5.20
C TYR A 93 8.13 7.93 -4.52
N THR A 94 7.58 8.25 -3.34
CA THR A 94 6.58 7.40 -2.68
C THR A 94 5.18 7.82 -3.08
N THR A 95 4.43 6.88 -3.66
CA THR A 95 2.97 7.00 -3.78
C THR A 95 2.27 6.39 -2.57
N SER A 96 3.02 5.73 -1.69
CA SER A 96 2.44 5.24 -0.45
C SER A 96 2.11 6.43 0.47
N PRO A 97 0.90 6.49 1.09
CA PRO A 97 0.60 7.37 2.22
C PRO A 97 1.51 7.13 3.44
N VAL A 98 2.33 6.08 3.42
CA VAL A 98 3.44 5.92 4.35
C VAL A 98 4.64 6.64 3.77
N ALA A 99 5.01 7.77 4.36
CA ALA A 99 6.23 8.47 4.00
C ALA A 99 7.44 7.56 4.20
N ILE A 100 8.27 7.43 3.17
CA ILE A 100 9.55 6.73 3.27
C ILE A 100 10.64 7.80 3.40
N PRO A 101 11.43 7.79 4.49
CA PRO A 101 12.57 8.69 4.62
C PRO A 101 13.50 8.57 3.41
N GLY A 102 13.81 9.69 2.76
CA GLY A 102 14.68 9.74 1.58
C GLY A 102 13.96 9.74 0.23
N TYR A 103 12.63 9.78 0.19
CA TYR A 103 11.84 9.93 -1.04
C TYR A 103 10.91 11.15 -0.93
N PRO A 104 10.64 11.87 -2.04
CA PRO A 104 9.54 12.81 -2.11
C PRO A 104 8.22 12.05 -2.10
N GLU A 105 7.18 12.73 -1.66
CA GLU A 105 5.84 12.19 -1.50
C GLU A 105 4.88 12.89 -2.44
N VAL A 106 3.99 12.12 -3.07
CA VAL A 106 3.14 12.62 -4.16
C VAL A 106 1.67 12.38 -3.86
N ASP A 107 0.83 13.38 -4.10
CA ASP A 107 -0.62 13.21 -4.08
C ASP A 107 -1.07 12.34 -5.27
N HIS A 108 -1.87 11.31 -4.97
CA HIS A 108 -2.34 10.34 -5.95
C HIS A 108 -3.33 10.89 -6.96
N ALA A 109 -4.11 11.90 -6.57
CA ALA A 109 -5.17 12.43 -7.41
C ALA A 109 -4.62 13.40 -8.45
N SER A 110 -3.78 14.34 -8.01
CA SER A 110 -3.17 15.38 -8.85
C SER A 110 -1.85 14.99 -9.49
N LYS A 111 -1.22 13.91 -9.02
CA LYS A 111 0.15 13.48 -9.39
C LYS A 111 1.22 14.51 -9.05
N ARG A 112 1.01 15.36 -8.04
CA ARG A 112 1.96 16.42 -7.64
C ARG A 112 2.69 16.14 -6.34
N ILE A 113 3.93 16.58 -6.24
CA ILE A 113 4.75 16.43 -5.01
C ILE A 113 4.14 17.25 -3.87
N ILE A 114 3.82 16.60 -2.75
CA ILE A 114 3.32 17.22 -1.51
C ILE A 114 4.36 17.29 -0.39
N ARG A 115 5.46 16.53 -0.51
CA ARG A 115 6.61 16.60 0.41
C ARG A 115 7.91 16.37 -0.36
N CYS A 116 8.91 17.20 -0.15
CA CYS A 116 10.22 17.07 -0.79
C CYS A 116 11.16 16.15 0.01
N ILE A 117 12.27 15.73 -0.61
CA ILE A 117 13.31 14.97 0.09
C ILE A 117 13.95 15.86 1.16
N GLY A 118 14.10 15.33 2.38
CA GLY A 118 14.70 16.06 3.51
C GLY A 118 13.68 16.81 4.37
N GLU A 119 12.44 16.97 3.92
CA GLU A 119 11.35 17.46 4.76
C GLU A 119 10.91 16.38 5.76
N PRO A 120 10.49 16.78 6.98
CA PRO A 120 9.94 15.85 7.96
C PRO A 120 8.70 15.14 7.38
N THR A 121 8.46 13.92 7.85
CA THR A 121 7.26 13.17 7.46
C THR A 121 6.02 13.98 7.83
N LEU A 122 5.16 14.24 6.83
CA LEU A 122 3.90 14.96 7.05
C LEU A 122 3.02 14.17 8.00
N ASP A 123 2.47 14.85 9.00
CA ASP A 123 1.37 14.30 9.78
C ASP A 123 0.09 14.21 8.92
N ILE A 124 -0.98 13.63 9.47
CA ILE A 124 -2.25 13.45 8.74
C ILE A 124 -2.90 14.80 8.42
N SER A 125 -2.88 15.76 9.35
CA SER A 125 -3.43 17.11 9.14
C SER A 125 -2.67 17.88 8.07
N GLU A 126 -1.34 17.93 8.17
CA GLU A 126 -0.45 18.59 7.22
C GLU A 126 -0.60 18.00 5.82
N ARG A 127 -0.70 16.67 5.71
CA ARG A 127 -0.96 15.99 4.45
C ARG A 127 -2.28 16.45 3.82
N VAL A 128 -3.36 16.49 4.59
CA VAL A 128 -4.68 16.93 4.10
C VAL A 128 -4.62 18.39 3.64
N GLU A 129 -3.91 19.26 4.35
CA GLU A 129 -3.71 20.66 3.97
C GLU A 129 -2.93 20.79 2.65
N ARG A 130 -1.82 20.05 2.51
CA ARG A 130 -1.01 20.03 1.27
C ARG A 130 -1.80 19.48 0.08
N GLU A 131 -2.56 18.39 0.27
CA GLU A 131 -3.43 17.83 -0.76
C GLU A 131 -4.52 18.84 -1.20
N ALA A 132 -5.11 19.56 -0.24
CA ALA A 132 -6.09 20.62 -0.53
C ALA A 132 -5.46 21.81 -1.30
N GLU A 133 -4.24 22.21 -0.94
CA GLU A 133 -3.52 23.26 -1.66
C GLU A 133 -3.18 22.84 -3.09
N VAL A 134 -2.74 21.59 -3.27
CA VAL A 134 -2.47 20.99 -4.58
C VAL A 134 -3.71 20.94 -5.47
N LEU A 135 -4.87 20.57 -4.91
CA LEU A 135 -6.16 20.61 -5.61
C LEU A 135 -6.51 22.03 -6.06
N ARG A 136 -6.28 23.04 -5.21
CA ARG A 136 -6.50 24.45 -5.55
C ARG A 136 -5.59 24.90 -6.70
N LEU A 137 -4.30 24.58 -6.64
CA LEU A 137 -3.33 24.93 -7.69
C LEU A 137 -3.65 24.23 -9.02
N SER A 138 -4.03 22.96 -8.95
CA SER A 138 -4.42 22.18 -10.15
C SER A 138 -5.70 22.70 -10.80
N ALA A 139 -6.58 23.35 -10.06
CA ALA A 139 -7.77 24.01 -10.61
C ALA A 139 -7.42 25.30 -11.35
N LEU A 140 -6.44 26.07 -10.84
CA LEU A 140 -5.98 27.31 -11.48
C LEU A 140 -5.22 27.05 -12.78
N ASP A 141 -4.45 25.96 -12.88
CA ASP A 141 -3.71 25.60 -14.10
C ASP A 141 -4.60 25.12 -15.26
N ARG A 142 -5.91 24.91 -15.03
CA ARG A 142 -6.87 24.45 -16.05
C ARG A 142 -7.63 25.58 -16.75
N ASP A 143 -7.53 26.81 -16.25
CA ASP A 143 -8.17 28.02 -16.80
C ASP A 143 -7.19 28.82 -17.68
#